data_AF-A0A0I9X8D9-F1
#
_entry.id   AF-A0A0I9X8D9-F1
#
_cell.length_a   1.000
_cell.length_b   1.000
_cell.length_c   1.000
_cell.angle_alpha   90.00
_cell.angle_beta   90.00
_cell.angle_gamma   90.00
#
_symmetry.space_group_name_H-M   'P 1'
#
loop_
_entity.id
_entity.type
_entity.pdbx_description
1 polymer ?
#
loop_
_entity_poly.entity_id
_entity_poly.type
_entity_poly.pdbx_seq_one_letter_code
_entity_poly.pdbx_strand_id
1 'polypeptide(L)'
;MIYETGASINNETSTETQTESHSITDADVVEALQKGIRKAAREELINHGDASLYYDSLTMSPLNAMSTAAIARFRAYKPPPFPLWDRLPVRRRAAVLVLLYADRRGDLRVVITMRAASLRNFSGHAAFPGGKADDLEETPFQIARREAWEEIGLPMDDSKLPKPFRVEHLCYLPPSLARTHLVVRPCVAFLHADQRTAGEPAPTVEETMIPRLDAREVAAVFSAPFYNFLQAQDLPPAPGETLPEGQWYDGFWNQWKDYPWRVHNFYVPVNNQSISKPRRDSEQSRLVDKLEKEEEPDGRFKVWGMTARILVDAARIAYAQEPGFEHNVSFGDEEIIAHADSLGDLGEKIPEKRTEPGDASKM
;
A
#
# COMPACT_ATOMS: atom_id res chain seq x y z
N MET A 1 -61.87 -34.36 64.88
CA MET A 1 -62.37 -32.98 64.66
C MET A 1 -62.71 -32.89 63.17
N ILE A 2 -63.96 -33.23 62.80
CA ILE A 2 -65.07 -32.28 62.52
C ILE A 2 -64.74 -31.48 61.24
N TYR A 3 -65.35 -31.62 60.05
CA TYR A 3 -66.49 -32.37 59.45
C TYR A 3 -66.20 -32.43 57.91
N GLU A 4 -66.39 -33.56 57.19
CA GLU A 4 -67.58 -33.89 56.34
C GLU A 4 -67.91 -32.80 55.29
N THR A 5 -68.08 -33.03 53.98
CA THR A 5 -68.87 -33.99 53.16
C THR A 5 -68.51 -33.71 51.68
N GLY A 6 -68.65 -34.56 50.65
CA GLY A 6 -69.26 -35.87 50.45
C GLY A 6 -69.41 -36.14 48.93
N ALA A 7 -69.39 -37.44 48.57
CA ALA A 7 -70.02 -38.16 47.45
C ALA A 7 -69.87 -37.62 46.00
N SER A 8 -69.19 -38.38 45.10
CA SER A 8 -69.74 -39.41 44.16
C SER A 8 -70.43 -38.75 42.93
N ILE A 9 -70.31 -39.19 41.67
CA ILE A 9 -70.68 -40.50 41.07
C ILE A 9 -70.11 -40.55 39.61
N ASN A 10 -69.65 -41.73 39.19
CA ASN A 10 -69.58 -42.40 37.87
C ASN A 10 -69.92 -41.61 36.58
N ASN A 11 -69.24 -41.85 35.45
CA ASN A 11 -69.49 -43.02 34.58
C ASN A 11 -68.55 -43.06 33.35
N GLU A 12 -68.34 -44.28 32.87
CA GLU A 12 -67.46 -44.69 31.76
C GLU A 12 -68.00 -44.36 30.35
N THR A 13 -67.10 -44.58 29.38
CA THR A 13 -67.30 -45.15 28.02
C THR A 13 -67.43 -44.17 26.84
N SER A 14 -66.52 -44.27 25.87
CA SER A 14 -66.79 -44.72 24.47
C SER A 14 -65.77 -44.18 23.45
N THR A 15 -65.06 -45.13 22.83
CA THR A 15 -64.54 -45.22 21.45
C THR A 15 -64.83 -44.09 20.45
N GLU A 16 -63.77 -43.58 19.79
CA GLU A 16 -63.86 -42.88 18.49
C GLU A 16 -62.73 -43.32 17.54
N THR A 17 -63.12 -43.62 16.29
CA THR A 17 -62.23 -43.91 15.16
C THR A 17 -62.06 -42.59 14.41
N GLN A 18 -60.85 -42.01 14.42
CA GLN A 18 -60.58 -40.70 13.82
C GLN A 18 -60.48 -40.80 12.30
N THR A 19 -61.34 -40.04 11.62
CA THR A 19 -61.16 -39.62 10.22
C THR A 19 -60.97 -38.10 10.30
N GLU A 20 -59.72 -37.63 10.35
CA GLU A 20 -59.44 -36.20 10.44
C GLU A 20 -59.54 -35.54 9.06
N SER A 21 -60.59 -34.73 8.91
CA SER A 21 -60.70 -33.68 7.92
C SER A 21 -59.76 -32.53 8.29
N HIS A 22 -58.64 -32.38 7.61
CA HIS A 22 -57.81 -31.19 7.74
C HIS A 22 -58.46 -30.01 6.99
N SER A 23 -59.02 -29.07 7.75
CA SER A 23 -59.41 -27.76 7.27
C SER A 23 -58.15 -26.95 6.98
N ILE A 24 -57.91 -26.61 5.71
CA ILE A 24 -56.84 -25.70 5.28
C ILE A 24 -57.13 -24.33 5.91
N THR A 25 -56.18 -23.80 6.67
CA THR A 25 -56.33 -22.50 7.33
C THR A 25 -55.85 -21.38 6.41
N ASP A 26 -56.35 -20.15 6.61
CA ASP A 26 -55.89 -18.97 5.85
C ASP A 26 -54.36 -18.77 5.96
N ALA A 27 -53.73 -19.24 7.04
CA ALA A 27 -52.28 -19.21 7.22
C ALA A 27 -51.55 -20.14 6.24
N ASP A 28 -52.11 -21.32 5.94
CA ASP A 28 -51.53 -22.29 5.01
C ASP A 28 -51.61 -21.79 3.56
N VAL A 29 -52.69 -21.08 3.22
CA VAL A 29 -52.87 -20.42 1.92
C VAL A 29 -51.90 -19.24 1.77
N VAL A 30 -51.71 -18.45 2.84
CA VAL A 30 -50.74 -17.35 2.86
C VAL A 30 -49.31 -17.85 2.75
N GLU A 31 -48.94 -18.97 3.39
CA GLU A 31 -47.60 -19.53 3.27
C GLU A 31 -47.34 -20.11 1.87
N ALA A 32 -48.34 -20.76 1.26
CA ALA A 32 -48.25 -21.25 -0.12
C ALA A 32 -48.12 -20.10 -1.14
N LEU A 33 -48.86 -19.00 -0.95
CA LEU A 33 -48.74 -17.79 -1.77
C LEU A 33 -47.39 -17.08 -1.57
N GLN A 34 -46.88 -16.99 -0.34
CA GLN A 34 -45.57 -16.40 -0.05
C GLN A 34 -44.42 -17.24 -0.62
N LYS A 35 -44.51 -18.57 -0.61
CA LYS A 35 -43.55 -19.46 -1.30
C LYS A 35 -43.64 -19.33 -2.81
N GLY A 36 -44.85 -19.19 -3.38
CA GLY A 36 -45.07 -18.94 -4.81
C GLY A 36 -44.47 -17.61 -5.28
N ILE A 37 -44.68 -16.53 -4.54
CA ILE A 37 -44.13 -15.19 -4.84
C ILE A 37 -42.59 -15.20 -4.71
N ARG A 38 -42.02 -15.86 -3.68
CA ARG A 38 -40.55 -15.97 -3.54
C ARG A 38 -39.90 -16.81 -4.63
N LYS A 39 -40.60 -17.82 -5.15
CA LYS A 39 -40.11 -18.63 -6.27
C LYS A 39 -40.19 -17.88 -7.60
N ALA A 40 -41.31 -17.21 -7.86
CA ALA A 40 -41.50 -16.37 -9.05
C ALA A 40 -40.52 -15.19 -9.08
N ALA A 41 -40.33 -14.48 -7.96
CA ALA A 41 -39.38 -13.38 -7.86
C ALA A 41 -37.91 -13.83 -7.98
N ARG A 42 -37.60 -15.10 -7.66
CA ARG A 42 -36.25 -15.67 -7.80
C ARG A 42 -35.99 -16.22 -9.20
N GLU A 43 -37.02 -16.66 -9.91
CA GLU A 43 -36.94 -17.10 -11.31
C GLU A 43 -36.99 -15.91 -12.29
N GLU A 44 -37.64 -14.79 -11.95
CA GLU A 44 -37.56 -13.51 -12.68
C GLU A 44 -36.18 -12.82 -12.52
N LEU A 45 -35.44 -13.09 -11.43
CA LEU A 45 -34.11 -12.53 -11.21
C LEU A 45 -32.99 -13.19 -12.05
N ILE A 46 -33.29 -14.27 -12.77
CA ILE A 46 -32.30 -15.07 -13.50
C ILE A 46 -32.34 -14.83 -15.03
N ASN A 47 -33.35 -14.12 -15.56
CA ASN A 47 -33.62 -14.13 -17.00
C ASN A 47 -33.71 -12.77 -17.71
N HIS A 48 -33.05 -11.73 -17.20
CA HIS A 48 -32.70 -10.57 -18.02
C HIS A 48 -31.24 -10.18 -17.82
N GLY A 49 -30.43 -10.62 -18.79
CA GLY A 49 -29.09 -10.11 -18.98
C GLY A 49 -29.10 -8.74 -19.65
N ASP A 50 -28.02 -8.02 -19.35
CA ASP A 50 -27.44 -6.86 -20.01
C ASP A 50 -27.74 -5.47 -19.40
N ALA A 51 -26.62 -4.83 -19.04
CA ALA A 51 -26.42 -3.44 -18.60
C ALA A 51 -27.13 -2.92 -17.32
N SER A 52 -26.30 -2.46 -16.36
CA SER A 52 -26.58 -1.42 -15.33
C SER A 52 -26.77 -1.79 -13.85
N LEU A 53 -26.20 -2.88 -13.34
CA LEU A 53 -26.07 -3.09 -11.88
C LEU A 53 -24.68 -2.68 -11.38
N TYR A 54 -24.40 -1.37 -11.43
CA TYR A 54 -23.20 -0.72 -10.88
C TYR A 54 -23.48 0.02 -9.56
N TYR A 55 -24.48 -0.41 -8.78
CA TYR A 55 -24.73 0.10 -7.44
C TYR A 55 -25.17 -1.05 -6.51
N ASP A 56 -24.23 -1.95 -6.21
CA ASP A 56 -24.33 -2.73 -4.98
C ASP A 56 -23.79 -1.87 -3.83
N SER A 57 -24.65 -1.57 -2.86
CA SER A 57 -24.36 -0.81 -1.65
C SER A 57 -23.28 -1.43 -0.73
N LEU A 58 -22.74 -2.59 -1.10
CA LEU A 58 -21.58 -3.26 -0.47
C LEU A 58 -20.23 -2.97 -1.16
N THR A 59 -20.20 -2.18 -2.23
CA THR A 59 -18.99 -1.90 -3.04
C THR A 59 -18.08 -0.78 -2.51
N MET A 60 -18.29 -0.29 -1.28
CA MET A 60 -17.46 0.75 -0.68
C MET A 60 -16.98 0.31 0.69
N SER A 61 -15.82 -0.34 0.75
CA SER A 61 -15.33 -0.92 1.99
C SER A 61 -14.28 -0.05 2.69
N PRO A 62 -14.41 0.19 4.01
CA PRO A 62 -13.26 0.49 4.85
C PRO A 62 -12.20 -0.62 4.68
N LEU A 63 -10.96 -0.38 5.12
CA LEU A 63 -9.88 -1.38 5.11
C LEU A 63 -10.41 -2.78 5.44
N ASN A 64 -10.05 -3.78 4.65
CA ASN A 64 -10.42 -5.16 4.98
C ASN A 64 -9.74 -5.59 6.30
N ALA A 65 -10.10 -6.75 6.85
CA ALA A 65 -9.58 -7.19 8.15
C ALA A 65 -8.05 -7.28 8.19
N MET A 66 -7.44 -7.76 7.10
CA MET A 66 -5.99 -7.91 6.97
C MET A 66 -5.29 -6.55 6.92
N SER A 67 -5.79 -5.65 6.07
CA SER A 67 -5.31 -4.27 5.94
C SER A 67 -5.51 -3.45 7.22
N THR A 68 -6.62 -3.66 7.93
CA THR A 68 -6.91 -3.03 9.23
C THR A 68 -5.88 -3.44 10.27
N ALA A 69 -5.61 -4.75 10.39
CA ALA A 69 -4.59 -5.27 11.29
C ALA A 69 -3.19 -4.74 10.91
N ALA A 70 -2.92 -4.57 9.61
CA ALA A 70 -1.66 -4.05 9.14
C ALA A 70 -1.41 -2.59 9.52
N ILE A 71 -2.40 -1.71 9.31
CA ILE A 71 -2.33 -0.32 9.75
C ILE A 71 -2.22 -0.24 11.28
N ALA A 72 -2.95 -1.09 12.03
CA ALA A 72 -2.83 -1.13 13.49
C ALA A 72 -1.43 -1.53 13.95
N ARG A 73 -0.76 -2.47 13.27
CA ARG A 73 0.63 -2.84 13.56
C ARG A 73 1.60 -1.70 13.29
N PHE A 74 1.45 -0.97 12.18
CA PHE A 74 2.28 0.22 11.94
C PHE A 74 2.07 1.31 13.00
N ARG A 75 0.83 1.58 13.41
CA ARG A 75 0.54 2.54 14.51
C ARG A 75 1.18 2.12 15.83
N ALA A 76 1.26 0.81 16.09
CA ALA A 76 1.88 0.26 17.29
C ALA A 76 3.39 0.08 17.18
N TYR A 77 3.96 0.17 15.97
CA TYR A 77 5.36 -0.12 15.71
C TYR A 77 6.26 0.97 16.32
N LYS A 78 7.19 0.53 17.16
CA LYS A 78 8.22 1.39 17.74
C LYS A 78 9.56 1.03 17.11
N PRO A 79 10.10 1.87 16.20
CA PRO A 79 11.39 1.59 15.60
C PRO A 79 12.50 1.60 16.67
N PRO A 80 13.59 0.83 16.47
CA PRO A 80 14.79 0.97 17.28
C PRO A 80 15.31 2.42 17.29
N PRO A 81 15.85 2.89 18.43
CA PRO A 81 16.50 4.19 18.50
C PRO A 81 17.66 4.28 17.50
N PHE A 82 17.75 5.40 16.78
CA PHE A 82 18.82 5.63 15.81
C PHE A 82 19.45 7.01 16.05
N PRO A 83 20.24 7.15 17.14
CA PRO A 83 20.83 8.44 17.55
C PRO A 83 21.89 8.96 16.58
N LEU A 84 22.34 8.13 15.63
CA LEU A 84 23.24 8.58 14.58
C LEU A 84 22.60 9.63 13.68
N TRP A 85 21.28 9.58 13.46
CA TRP A 85 20.58 10.56 12.61
C TRP A 85 20.96 12.01 12.93
N ASP A 86 20.91 12.37 14.21
CA ASP A 86 21.16 13.74 14.68
C ASP A 86 22.62 14.17 14.55
N ARG A 87 23.54 13.21 14.37
CA ARG A 87 24.98 13.46 14.17
C ARG A 87 25.39 13.49 12.69
N LEU A 88 24.53 13.02 11.79
CA LEU A 88 24.83 12.99 10.35
C LEU A 88 24.85 14.41 9.77
N PRO A 89 25.78 14.74 8.87
CA PRO A 89 25.70 15.96 8.06
C PRO A 89 24.42 15.96 7.20
N VAL A 90 23.86 17.15 6.92
CA VAL A 90 22.65 17.32 6.07
C VAL A 90 22.75 16.51 4.77
N ARG A 91 23.90 16.57 4.10
CA ARG A 91 24.15 15.89 2.80
C ARG A 91 24.09 14.36 2.87
N ARG A 92 24.12 13.79 4.07
CA ARG A 92 24.01 12.35 4.35
C ARG A 92 22.62 11.95 4.83
N ARG A 93 21.73 12.90 5.12
CA ARG A 93 20.35 12.65 5.54
C ARG A 93 19.42 12.64 4.33
N ALA A 94 18.59 11.61 4.25
CA ALA A 94 17.51 11.52 3.28
C ALA A 94 16.32 10.80 3.89
N ALA A 95 15.14 11.02 3.32
CA ALA A 95 13.94 10.31 3.72
C ALA A 95 13.08 9.99 2.50
N VAL A 96 12.31 8.90 2.63
CA VAL A 96 11.39 8.44 1.59
C VAL A 96 10.02 8.18 2.18
N LEU A 97 8.97 8.43 1.40
CA LEU A 97 7.59 8.23 1.81
C LEU A 97 7.06 6.89 1.28
N VAL A 98 6.84 5.94 2.19
CA VAL A 98 6.05 4.73 1.91
C VAL A 98 4.58 5.10 2.09
N LEU A 99 3.98 5.65 1.03
CA LEU A 99 2.59 6.11 1.03
C LEU A 99 1.63 4.96 0.72
N LEU A 100 0.83 4.59 1.71
CA LEU A 100 -0.18 3.54 1.62
C LEU A 100 -1.58 4.12 1.43
N TYR A 101 -2.42 3.42 0.69
CA TYR A 101 -3.86 3.70 0.60
C TYR A 101 -4.66 2.40 0.43
N ALA A 102 -5.96 2.45 0.69
CA ALA A 102 -6.86 1.33 0.44
C ALA A 102 -7.45 1.39 -0.97
N ASP A 103 -7.42 0.27 -1.69
CA ASP A 103 -8.13 0.11 -2.95
C ASP A 103 -9.63 -0.17 -2.74
N ARG A 104 -10.36 -0.37 -3.84
CA ARG A 104 -11.80 -0.69 -3.80
C ARG A 104 -12.16 -1.93 -2.98
N ARG A 105 -11.23 -2.88 -2.80
CA ARG A 105 -11.41 -4.11 -2.04
C ARG A 105 -10.97 -3.96 -0.58
N GLY A 106 -10.48 -2.78 -0.21
CA GLY A 106 -9.91 -2.51 1.10
C GLY A 106 -8.51 -3.10 1.28
N ASP A 107 -7.86 -3.56 0.21
CA ASP A 107 -6.48 -4.03 0.22
C ASP A 107 -5.52 -2.83 0.20
N LEU A 108 -4.39 -2.95 0.91
CA LEU A 108 -3.38 -1.89 0.90
C LEU A 108 -2.60 -1.88 -0.41
N ARG A 109 -2.48 -0.70 -0.99
CA ARG A 109 -1.60 -0.39 -2.12
C ARG A 109 -0.54 0.61 -1.68
N VAL A 110 0.61 0.55 -2.33
CA VAL A 110 1.72 1.49 -2.11
C VAL A 110 1.99 2.32 -3.35
N VAL A 111 2.21 3.62 -3.19
CA VAL A 111 2.56 4.54 -4.28
C VAL A 111 4.07 4.48 -4.56
N ILE A 112 4.42 4.36 -5.84
CA ILE A 112 5.79 4.29 -6.34
C ILE A 112 5.91 5.24 -7.55
N THR A 113 7.04 5.93 -7.67
CA THR A 113 7.35 6.84 -8.76
C THR A 113 8.41 6.25 -9.68
N MET A 114 8.40 6.68 -10.94
CA MET A 114 9.51 6.45 -11.85
C MET A 114 10.24 7.76 -12.11
N ARG A 115 11.55 7.80 -11.89
CA ARG A 115 12.35 9.01 -12.15
C ARG A 115 12.51 9.24 -13.66
N ALA A 116 12.38 10.49 -14.08
CA ALA A 116 12.59 10.87 -15.48
C ALA A 116 14.02 10.57 -15.96
N ALA A 117 14.14 10.12 -17.21
CA ALA A 117 15.42 9.74 -17.83
C ALA A 117 16.45 10.89 -17.91
N SER A 118 16.01 12.15 -17.80
CA SER A 118 16.86 13.33 -17.87
C SER A 118 17.67 13.63 -16.61
N LEU A 119 17.47 12.90 -15.50
CA LEU A 119 18.21 13.12 -14.26
C LEU A 119 19.58 12.44 -14.28
N ARG A 120 20.63 13.16 -13.84
CA ARG A 120 22.05 12.73 -13.85
C ARG A 120 22.35 11.40 -13.12
N ASN A 121 21.45 10.89 -12.28
CA ASN A 121 21.59 9.63 -11.53
C ASN A 121 20.24 8.87 -11.50
N PHE A 122 20.28 7.54 -11.69
CA PHE A 122 19.13 6.61 -11.55
C PHE A 122 17.93 6.87 -12.48
N SER A 123 18.19 7.15 -13.76
CA SER A 123 17.17 7.24 -14.81
C SER A 123 16.33 5.95 -14.90
N GLY A 124 15.01 6.05 -15.00
CA GLY A 124 14.11 4.90 -15.22
C GLY A 124 13.83 4.02 -13.99
N HIS A 125 14.51 4.25 -12.86
CA HIS A 125 14.31 3.40 -11.68
C HIS A 125 13.05 3.75 -10.91
N ALA A 126 12.34 2.71 -10.48
CA ALA A 126 11.24 2.83 -9.54
C ALA A 126 11.74 3.15 -8.13
N ALA A 127 11.18 4.21 -7.53
CA ALA A 127 11.54 4.68 -6.21
C ALA A 127 10.31 5.18 -5.45
N PHE A 128 10.43 5.29 -4.14
CA PHE A 128 9.48 6.08 -3.37
C PHE A 128 9.70 7.57 -3.62
N PRO A 129 8.65 8.41 -3.48
CA PRO A 129 8.85 9.85 -3.34
C PRO A 129 9.80 10.12 -2.17
N GLY A 130 10.83 10.93 -2.41
CA GLY A 130 11.82 11.20 -1.38
C GLY A 130 13.15 11.72 -1.91
N GLY A 131 13.93 12.25 -0.99
CA GLY A 131 15.15 12.97 -1.33
C GLY A 131 15.95 13.35 -0.10
N LYS A 132 16.84 14.33 -0.27
CA LYS A 132 17.81 14.72 0.77
C LYS A 132 17.19 15.76 1.69
N ALA A 133 17.74 15.85 2.91
CA ALA A 133 17.46 16.99 3.76
C ALA A 133 17.99 18.28 3.12
N ASP A 134 17.25 19.37 3.25
CA ASP A 134 17.69 20.72 2.92
C ASP A 134 18.47 21.34 4.08
N ASP A 135 18.07 21.02 5.32
CA ASP A 135 18.72 21.48 6.55
C ASP A 135 18.72 20.43 7.68
N LEU A 136 19.28 20.78 8.84
CA LEU A 136 19.43 19.88 9.99
C LEU A 136 18.16 19.77 10.86
N GLU A 137 17.25 20.74 10.75
CA GLU A 137 16.05 20.87 11.59
C GLU A 137 14.87 20.08 11.00
N GLU A 138 14.92 19.75 9.71
CA GLU A 138 13.92 18.89 9.09
C GLU A 138 13.91 17.49 9.74
N THR A 139 12.74 17.11 10.26
CA THR A 139 12.47 15.72 10.63
C THR A 139 12.42 14.83 9.39
N PRO A 140 12.71 13.51 9.49
CA PRO A 140 12.58 12.59 8.37
C PRO A 140 11.22 12.66 7.65
N PHE A 141 10.13 12.84 8.42
CA PHE A 141 8.80 12.92 7.82
C PHE A 141 8.57 14.22 7.06
N GLN A 142 9.11 15.34 7.53
CA GLN A 142 9.04 16.62 6.81
C GLN A 142 9.78 16.53 5.47
N ILE A 143 10.99 15.95 5.47
CA ILE A 143 11.76 15.69 4.24
C ILE A 143 10.92 14.87 3.26
N ALA A 144 10.40 13.71 3.72
CA ALA A 144 9.62 12.81 2.87
C ALA A 144 8.33 13.46 2.33
N ARG A 145 7.65 14.30 3.12
CA ARG A 145 6.45 15.03 2.68
C ARG A 145 6.79 16.15 1.69
N ARG A 146 7.88 16.88 1.90
CA ARG A 146 8.34 17.97 1.01
C ARG A 146 8.64 17.40 -0.37
N GLU A 147 9.44 16.34 -0.42
CA GLU A 147 9.80 15.65 -1.65
C GLU A 147 8.56 15.04 -2.34
N ALA A 148 7.62 14.45 -1.58
CA ALA A 148 6.36 13.98 -2.16
C ALA A 148 5.49 15.12 -2.74
N TRP A 149 5.55 16.32 -2.16
CA TRP A 149 4.87 17.49 -2.72
C TRP A 149 5.52 17.96 -4.02
N GLU A 150 6.84 17.98 -4.08
CA GLU A 150 7.63 18.36 -5.26
C GLU A 150 7.45 17.35 -6.40
N GLU A 151 7.59 16.05 -6.11
CA GLU A 151 7.58 14.99 -7.12
C GLU A 151 6.18 14.64 -7.63
N ILE A 152 5.22 14.42 -6.73
CA ILE A 152 3.89 13.87 -7.04
C ILE A 152 2.74 14.82 -6.68
N GLY A 153 3.04 16.05 -6.26
CA GLY A 153 2.03 17.05 -5.94
C GLY A 153 1.24 16.78 -4.65
N LEU A 154 1.65 15.82 -3.81
CA LEU A 154 0.97 15.51 -2.55
C LEU A 154 1.10 16.70 -1.58
N PRO A 155 0.03 17.42 -1.23
CA PRO A 155 0.14 18.62 -0.41
C PRO A 155 0.79 18.37 0.96
N MET A 156 1.65 19.30 1.39
CA MET A 156 2.26 19.31 2.72
C MET A 156 1.24 19.46 3.86
N ASP A 157 0.18 20.20 3.59
CA ASP A 157 -0.89 20.50 4.54
C ASP A 157 -2.16 19.77 4.13
N ASP A 158 -2.69 18.95 5.05
CA ASP A 158 -3.89 18.17 4.85
C ASP A 158 -5.13 19.06 4.62
N SER A 159 -5.11 20.34 5.02
CA SER A 159 -6.17 21.30 4.71
C SER A 159 -6.31 21.60 3.20
N LYS A 160 -5.22 21.37 2.44
CA LYS A 160 -5.17 21.54 0.99
C LYS A 160 -5.54 20.26 0.24
N LEU A 161 -5.71 19.14 0.95
CA LEU A 161 -6.31 17.94 0.37
C LEU A 161 -7.82 18.15 0.21
N PRO A 162 -8.43 17.60 -0.85
CA PRO A 162 -9.89 17.53 -0.92
C PRO A 162 -10.43 16.84 0.33
N LYS A 163 -11.38 17.46 1.02
CA LYS A 163 -12.10 16.77 2.11
C LYS A 163 -12.79 15.51 1.53
N PRO A 164 -12.81 14.39 2.26
CA PRO A 164 -12.37 14.18 3.64
C PRO A 164 -10.96 13.58 3.78
N PHE A 165 -10.09 13.68 2.77
CA PHE A 165 -8.79 13.00 2.76
C PHE A 165 -7.76 13.67 3.68
N ARG A 166 -6.89 12.85 4.29
CA ARG A 166 -5.72 13.28 5.05
C ARG A 166 -4.57 12.28 4.90
N VAL A 167 -3.37 12.67 5.31
CA VAL A 167 -2.21 11.78 5.34
C VAL A 167 -1.74 11.58 6.78
N GLU A 168 -2.02 10.40 7.33
CA GLU A 168 -1.61 10.01 8.68
C GLU A 168 -0.16 9.48 8.66
N HIS A 169 0.73 10.07 9.45
CA HIS A 169 2.05 9.47 9.71
C HIS A 169 1.90 8.28 10.67
N LEU A 170 2.33 7.09 10.26
CA LEU A 170 2.20 5.88 11.09
C LEU A 170 3.46 5.62 11.91
N CYS A 171 4.62 5.50 11.24
CA CYS A 171 5.89 5.19 11.89
C CYS A 171 7.09 5.42 10.97
N TYR A 172 8.29 5.48 11.56
CA TYR A 172 9.54 5.30 10.83
C TYR A 172 9.94 3.83 10.76
N LEU A 173 10.50 3.39 9.64
CA LEU A 173 11.14 2.07 9.52
C LEU A 173 12.66 2.19 9.75
N PRO A 174 13.35 1.10 10.14
CA PRO A 174 14.80 1.08 10.27
C PRO A 174 15.50 1.67 9.03
N PRO A 175 16.57 2.45 9.21
CA PRO A 175 17.21 3.20 8.12
C PRO A 175 17.90 2.26 7.13
N SER A 176 17.98 2.70 5.87
CA SER A 176 18.77 2.04 4.82
C SER A 176 19.97 2.89 4.44
N LEU A 177 21.02 2.25 3.92
CA LEU A 177 22.20 2.97 3.42
C LEU A 177 22.31 2.85 1.89
N ALA A 178 22.30 3.99 1.21
CA ALA A 178 22.56 4.01 -0.21
C ALA A 178 24.05 3.77 -0.49
N ARG A 179 24.38 3.28 -1.69
CA ARG A 179 25.79 3.13 -2.15
C ARG A 179 26.58 4.43 -2.13
N THR A 180 25.90 5.57 -2.22
CA THR A 180 26.48 6.92 -2.13
C THR A 180 26.71 7.38 -0.69
N HIS A 181 26.54 6.48 0.28
CA HIS A 181 26.57 6.73 1.72
C HIS A 181 25.49 7.70 2.22
N LEU A 182 24.38 7.77 1.51
CA LEU A 182 23.18 8.48 1.96
C LEU A 182 22.42 7.58 2.93
N VAL A 183 22.18 8.05 4.15
CA VAL A 183 21.35 7.35 5.14
C VAL A 183 19.91 7.76 4.90
N VAL A 184 19.09 6.80 4.50
CA VAL A 184 17.69 7.00 4.12
C VAL A 184 16.80 6.53 5.26
N ARG A 185 15.92 7.40 5.77
CA ARG A 185 14.87 7.05 6.73
C ARG A 185 13.53 6.84 6.01
N PRO A 186 13.02 5.60 5.93
CA PRO A 186 11.69 5.36 5.38
C PRO A 186 10.61 5.78 6.37
N CYS A 187 9.63 6.53 5.89
CA CYS A 187 8.49 7.01 6.66
C CYS A 187 7.21 6.38 6.10
N VAL A 188 6.49 5.63 6.91
CA VAL A 188 5.21 5.03 6.50
C VAL A 188 4.09 6.01 6.79
N ALA A 189 3.27 6.28 5.78
CA ALA A 189 2.10 7.12 5.91
C ALA A 189 0.88 6.48 5.25
N PHE A 190 -0.31 6.79 5.77
CA PHE A 190 -1.57 6.31 5.25
C PHE A 190 -2.42 7.47 4.74
N LEU A 191 -2.67 7.49 3.43
CA LEU A 191 -3.62 8.39 2.79
C LEU A 191 -5.01 7.78 2.90
N HIS A 192 -5.91 8.44 3.62
CA HIS A 192 -7.25 7.93 3.84
C HIS A 192 -8.30 9.03 4.08
N ALA A 193 -9.56 8.67 3.90
CA ALA A 193 -10.70 9.50 4.21
C ALA A 193 -11.05 9.41 5.72
N ASP A 194 -11.34 10.54 6.33
CA ASP A 194 -12.00 10.62 7.64
C ASP A 194 -13.50 10.30 7.46
N GLN A 195 -14.01 9.23 8.08
CA GLN A 195 -15.46 9.01 8.10
C GLN A 195 -16.10 10.11 8.96
N ARG A 196 -16.71 11.11 8.33
CA ARG A 196 -17.38 12.22 9.03
C ARG A 196 -18.88 12.34 8.79
N THR A 197 -19.44 11.57 7.87
CA THR A 197 -20.89 11.60 7.58
C THR A 197 -21.46 10.19 7.65
N ALA A 198 -22.20 9.92 8.72
CA ALA A 198 -23.02 8.71 8.81
C ALA A 198 -24.09 8.76 7.71
N GLY A 199 -24.03 7.84 6.75
CA GLY A 199 -25.06 7.66 5.72
C GLY A 199 -24.64 7.95 4.28
N GLU A 200 -23.46 8.55 4.04
CA GLU A 200 -22.92 8.71 2.68
C GLU A 200 -21.70 7.79 2.45
N PRO A 201 -21.58 7.18 1.26
CA PRO A 201 -20.45 6.33 0.97
C PRO A 201 -19.14 7.15 0.96
N ALA A 202 -18.12 6.69 1.70
CA ALA A 202 -16.83 7.41 1.77
C ALA A 202 -16.08 7.30 0.43
N PRO A 203 -15.67 8.41 -0.20
CA PRO A 203 -14.97 8.35 -1.48
C PRO A 203 -13.67 7.55 -1.35
N THR A 204 -13.40 6.65 -2.30
CA THR A 204 -12.17 5.85 -2.29
C THR A 204 -10.98 6.73 -2.71
N VAL A 205 -9.83 6.50 -2.07
CA VAL A 205 -8.58 7.23 -2.37
C VAL A 205 -8.14 6.94 -3.80
N GLU A 206 -8.27 5.68 -4.22
CA GLU A 206 -7.91 5.21 -5.55
C GLU A 206 -8.60 5.99 -6.67
N GLU A 207 -9.89 6.27 -6.54
CA GLU A 207 -10.66 6.95 -7.59
C GLU A 207 -10.46 8.46 -7.59
N THR A 208 -10.22 9.05 -6.41
CA THR A 208 -10.28 10.50 -6.25
C THR A 208 -8.91 11.16 -6.22
N MET A 209 -7.93 10.52 -5.58
CA MET A 209 -6.64 11.14 -5.25
C MET A 209 -5.50 10.66 -6.13
N ILE A 210 -5.40 9.35 -6.40
CA ILE A 210 -4.29 8.78 -7.18
C ILE A 210 -4.20 9.39 -8.59
N PRO A 211 -5.32 9.56 -9.34
CA PRO A 211 -5.28 10.20 -10.64
C PRO A 211 -4.93 11.70 -10.59
N ARG A 212 -5.02 12.35 -9.42
CA ARG A 212 -4.73 13.78 -9.23
C ARG A 212 -3.31 14.07 -8.79
N LEU A 213 -2.55 13.05 -8.39
CA LEU A 213 -1.13 13.21 -8.13
C LEU A 213 -0.46 13.62 -9.45
N ASP A 214 0.19 14.77 -9.42
CA ASP A 214 0.75 15.43 -10.61
C ASP A 214 2.20 14.98 -10.74
N ALA A 215 2.54 14.29 -11.83
CA ALA A 215 3.90 13.85 -12.11
C ALA A 215 4.76 15.05 -12.54
N ARG A 216 5.15 15.87 -11.56
CA ARG A 216 5.85 17.14 -11.79
C ARG A 216 7.31 16.93 -12.13
N GLU A 217 8.00 16.16 -11.29
CA GLU A 217 9.42 15.86 -11.46
C GLU A 217 9.68 14.38 -11.80
N VAL A 218 8.64 13.57 -11.78
CA VAL A 218 8.68 12.13 -12.08
C VAL A 218 8.13 11.85 -13.48
N ALA A 219 8.63 10.79 -14.12
CA ALA A 219 8.12 10.33 -15.42
C ALA A 219 6.73 9.71 -15.29
N ALA A 220 6.47 9.01 -14.19
CA ALA A 220 5.21 8.34 -13.91
C ALA A 220 5.01 8.14 -12.41
N VAL A 221 3.76 8.03 -12.01
CA VAL A 221 3.33 7.54 -10.71
C VAL A 221 2.49 6.29 -10.95
N PHE A 222 2.80 5.21 -10.23
CA PHE A 222 2.03 3.98 -10.24
C PHE A 222 1.88 3.44 -8.81
N SER A 223 1.10 2.38 -8.66
CA SER A 223 0.85 1.72 -7.40
C SER A 223 1.04 0.22 -7.51
N ALA A 224 1.38 -0.43 -6.39
CA ALA A 224 1.53 -1.88 -6.32
C ALA A 224 0.69 -2.44 -5.16
N PRO A 225 0.12 -3.66 -5.28
CA PRO A 225 -0.50 -4.35 -4.15
C PRO A 225 0.55 -4.59 -3.07
N PHE A 226 0.37 -3.99 -1.90
CA PHE A 226 1.42 -3.95 -0.89
C PHE A 226 1.73 -5.32 -0.28
N TYR A 227 0.70 -6.17 -0.14
CA TYR A 227 0.88 -7.55 0.35
C TYR A 227 1.71 -8.43 -0.60
N ASN A 228 1.70 -8.16 -1.91
CA ASN A 228 2.41 -8.98 -2.90
C ASN A 228 3.93 -8.95 -2.72
N PHE A 229 4.49 -7.93 -2.04
CA PHE A 229 5.93 -7.89 -1.73
C PHE A 229 6.37 -8.96 -0.71
N LEU A 230 5.46 -9.81 -0.21
CA LEU A 230 5.77 -11.02 0.54
C LEU A 230 5.70 -12.31 -0.32
N GLN A 231 5.30 -12.20 -1.59
CA GLN A 231 5.02 -13.34 -2.45
C GLN A 231 6.14 -13.54 -3.49
N ALA A 232 6.51 -14.79 -3.74
CA ALA A 232 7.51 -15.14 -4.76
C ALA A 232 6.91 -15.18 -6.18
N GLN A 233 5.59 -15.19 -6.30
CA GLN A 233 4.84 -15.28 -7.55
C GLN A 233 3.69 -14.27 -7.52
N ASP A 234 3.17 -13.92 -8.69
CA ASP A 234 1.99 -13.09 -8.79
C ASP A 234 0.82 -13.73 -8.03
N LEU A 235 0.08 -12.93 -7.27
CA LEU A 235 -1.23 -13.36 -6.80
C LEU A 235 -2.22 -13.39 -7.97
N PRO A 236 -3.24 -14.26 -7.93
CA PRO A 236 -4.27 -14.29 -8.96
C PRO A 236 -4.87 -12.88 -9.16
N PRO A 237 -5.01 -12.42 -10.42
CA PRO A 237 -5.61 -11.12 -10.70
C PRO A 237 -7.06 -11.07 -10.23
N ALA A 238 -7.59 -9.87 -10.08
CA ALA A 238 -9.01 -9.71 -9.78
C ALA A 238 -9.87 -10.29 -10.93
N PRO A 239 -11.12 -10.70 -10.65
CA PRO A 239 -12.02 -11.18 -11.70
C PRO A 239 -12.17 -10.16 -12.83
N GLY A 240 -11.85 -10.58 -14.07
CA GLY A 240 -11.90 -9.71 -15.25
C GLY A 240 -10.60 -8.97 -15.57
N GLU A 241 -9.57 -9.10 -14.72
CA GLU A 241 -8.23 -8.61 -15.01
C GLU A 241 -7.34 -9.77 -15.50
N THR A 242 -6.50 -9.48 -16.49
CA THR A 242 -5.38 -10.34 -16.89
C THR A 242 -4.09 -9.70 -16.41
N LEU A 243 -3.07 -10.51 -16.10
CA LEU A 243 -1.73 -10.02 -15.84
C LEU A 243 -0.93 -10.03 -17.15
N PRO A 244 -0.01 -9.07 -17.35
CA PRO A 244 0.91 -9.16 -18.46
C PRO A 244 1.85 -10.36 -18.27
N GLU A 245 2.41 -10.85 -19.37
CA GLU A 245 3.41 -11.92 -19.33
C GLU A 245 4.63 -11.54 -18.48
N GLY A 246 5.39 -12.54 -18.05
CA GLY A 246 6.57 -12.37 -17.19
C GLY A 246 6.38 -12.85 -15.76
N GLN A 247 7.46 -12.78 -15.00
CA GLN A 247 7.51 -13.21 -13.60
C GLN A 247 7.27 -12.04 -12.64
N TRP A 248 6.83 -12.31 -11.41
CA TRP A 248 6.68 -11.29 -10.36
C TRP A 248 7.99 -10.95 -9.66
N TYR A 249 8.81 -11.95 -9.33
CA TYR A 249 9.93 -11.79 -8.42
C TYR A 249 11.11 -12.68 -8.80
N ASP A 250 12.30 -12.10 -8.68
CA ASP A 250 13.54 -12.85 -8.49
C ASP A 250 14.45 -12.14 -7.48
N GLY A 251 15.51 -12.82 -7.06
CA GLY A 251 16.50 -12.21 -6.19
C GLY A 251 17.76 -13.04 -6.10
N PHE A 252 18.81 -12.41 -5.57
CA PHE A 252 20.09 -13.05 -5.37
C PHE A 252 20.81 -12.45 -4.16
N TRP A 253 21.71 -13.23 -3.56
CA TRP A 253 22.59 -12.75 -2.51
C TRP A 253 23.75 -11.96 -3.12
N ASN A 254 23.99 -10.77 -2.58
CA ASN A 254 25.14 -9.96 -2.89
C ASN A 254 25.92 -9.67 -1.61
N GLN A 255 27.20 -9.30 -1.74
CA GLN A 255 28.01 -8.85 -0.62
C GLN A 255 28.13 -7.33 -0.67
N TRP A 256 27.82 -6.65 0.44
CA TRP A 256 27.92 -5.20 0.55
C TRP A 256 28.61 -4.81 1.84
N LYS A 257 29.80 -4.20 1.71
CA LYS A 257 30.68 -3.87 2.85
C LYS A 257 30.90 -5.08 3.76
N ASP A 258 31.10 -6.25 3.15
CA ASP A 258 31.27 -7.55 3.81
C ASP A 258 30.04 -8.13 4.52
N TYR A 259 28.89 -7.48 4.43
CA TYR A 259 27.60 -8.02 4.91
C TYR A 259 26.84 -8.72 3.77
N PRO A 260 26.23 -9.89 4.03
CA PRO A 260 25.31 -10.50 3.08
C PRO A 260 24.07 -9.61 2.94
N TRP A 261 23.78 -9.19 1.71
CA TRP A 261 22.66 -8.31 1.41
C TRP A 261 21.85 -8.91 0.27
N ARG A 262 20.58 -9.23 0.55
CA ARG A 262 19.67 -9.81 -0.41
C ARG A 262 19.16 -8.74 -1.36
N VAL A 263 19.49 -8.90 -2.63
CA VAL A 263 18.90 -8.11 -3.71
C VAL A 263 17.54 -8.71 -4.06
N HIS A 264 16.51 -7.87 -4.02
CA HIS A 264 15.17 -8.19 -4.45
C HIS A 264 14.86 -7.45 -5.75
N ASN A 265 14.32 -8.16 -6.75
CA ASN A 265 13.80 -7.60 -7.98
C ASN A 265 12.32 -8.00 -8.10
N PHE A 266 11.43 -7.01 -8.10
CA PHE A 266 10.01 -7.20 -8.36
C PHE A 266 9.65 -6.58 -9.70
N TYR A 267 8.80 -7.24 -10.46
CA TYR A 267 8.34 -6.85 -11.79
C TYR A 267 6.84 -6.59 -11.71
N VAL A 268 6.50 -5.37 -11.33
CA VAL A 268 5.15 -4.95 -10.97
C VAL A 268 4.31 -4.75 -12.22
N PRO A 269 3.18 -5.46 -12.39
CA PRO A 269 2.32 -5.28 -13.54
C PRO A 269 1.60 -3.94 -13.45
N VAL A 270 1.59 -3.20 -14.56
CA VAL A 270 0.88 -1.91 -14.67
C VAL A 270 -0.25 -2.05 -15.68
N ASN A 271 -1.29 -2.77 -15.28
CA ASN A 271 -2.51 -2.88 -16.06
C ASN A 271 -3.51 -1.83 -15.55
N ASN A 272 -4.06 -1.02 -16.44
CA ASN A 272 -5.16 -0.08 -16.18
C ASN A 272 -4.96 0.97 -15.06
N GLN A 273 -3.74 1.17 -14.55
CA GLN A 273 -3.50 2.25 -13.60
C GLN A 273 -3.36 3.59 -14.32
N SER A 274 -3.92 4.65 -13.72
CA SER A 274 -3.76 6.02 -14.23
C SER A 274 -2.29 6.43 -14.11
N ILE A 275 -1.51 6.24 -15.17
CA ILE A 275 -0.24 6.92 -15.32
C ILE A 275 -0.58 8.41 -15.44
N SER A 276 -0.46 9.15 -14.35
CA SER A 276 -0.50 10.61 -14.42
C SER A 276 0.77 11.03 -15.16
N LYS A 277 0.61 11.42 -16.43
CA LYS A 277 1.70 11.92 -17.28
C LYS A 277 1.80 13.43 -17.12
N PRO A 278 3.00 14.03 -17.19
CA PRO A 278 3.16 15.48 -17.19
C PRO A 278 2.35 16.12 -18.32
N ARG A 279 1.82 17.33 -18.11
CA ARG A 279 1.03 18.08 -19.12
C ARG A 279 1.78 18.19 -20.46
N ARG A 280 1.05 17.98 -21.56
CA ARG A 280 1.47 17.74 -22.97
C ARG A 280 2.44 18.73 -23.65
N ASP A 281 2.95 19.76 -22.98
CA ASP A 281 3.83 20.79 -23.57
C ASP A 281 5.27 20.82 -23.01
N SER A 282 5.66 19.85 -22.17
CA SER A 282 7.02 19.77 -21.60
C SER A 282 7.95 18.88 -22.43
N GLU A 283 9.25 19.22 -22.48
CA GLU A 283 10.29 18.33 -23.04
C GLU A 283 10.30 16.95 -22.34
N GLN A 284 9.83 16.89 -21.10
CA GLN A 284 9.63 15.65 -20.33
C GLN A 284 8.57 14.72 -20.95
N SER A 285 7.51 15.23 -21.57
CA SER A 285 6.51 14.39 -22.26
C SER A 285 7.13 13.59 -23.41
N ARG A 286 8.09 14.18 -24.14
CA ARG A 286 8.80 13.49 -25.23
C ARG A 286 9.80 12.45 -24.73
N LEU A 287 10.30 12.61 -23.51
CA LEU A 287 11.17 11.63 -22.84
C LEU A 287 10.36 10.44 -22.31
N VAL A 288 9.13 10.65 -21.84
CA VAL A 288 8.21 9.57 -21.47
C VAL A 288 7.83 8.72 -22.69
N ASP A 289 7.52 9.35 -23.83
CA ASP A 289 7.25 8.61 -25.09
C ASP A 289 8.50 7.87 -25.62
N LYS A 290 9.70 8.27 -25.20
CA LYS A 290 10.96 7.56 -25.46
C LYS A 290 11.20 6.42 -24.48
N LEU A 291 10.88 6.62 -23.19
CA LEU A 291 10.91 5.56 -22.18
C LEU A 291 9.95 4.42 -22.54
N GLU A 292 8.75 4.72 -23.07
CA GLU A 292 7.83 3.72 -23.63
C GLU A 292 8.42 2.94 -24.82
N LYS A 293 9.45 3.47 -25.48
CA LYS A 293 10.14 2.83 -26.61
C LYS A 293 11.46 2.16 -26.22
N GLU A 294 12.05 2.51 -25.07
CA GLU A 294 13.40 2.09 -24.67
C GLU A 294 13.43 1.21 -23.39
N GLU A 295 12.34 1.10 -22.60
CA GLU A 295 12.28 0.19 -21.43
C GLU A 295 11.10 -0.83 -21.49
N GLU A 296 11.50 -2.11 -21.44
CA GLU A 296 10.81 -3.43 -21.45
C GLU A 296 9.43 -3.64 -22.14
N PRO A 297 9.34 -4.61 -23.09
CA PRO A 297 8.20 -4.78 -24.00
C PRO A 297 6.88 -5.30 -23.39
N ASP A 298 6.80 -5.57 -22.09
CA ASP A 298 5.78 -6.48 -21.52
C ASP A 298 4.91 -5.87 -20.38
N GLY A 299 4.80 -4.55 -20.24
CA GLY A 299 3.80 -3.94 -19.32
C GLY A 299 4.08 -4.15 -17.81
N ARG A 300 5.32 -4.48 -17.42
CA ARG A 300 5.78 -4.59 -16.03
C ARG A 300 6.91 -3.60 -15.73
N PHE A 301 6.90 -2.99 -14.55
CA PHE A 301 8.01 -2.14 -14.08
C PHE A 301 8.86 -2.82 -13.02
N LYS A 302 10.18 -2.66 -13.15
CA LYS A 302 11.14 -3.23 -12.22
C LYS A 302 11.33 -2.36 -10.97
N VAL A 303 10.94 -2.88 -9.81
CA VAL A 303 11.22 -2.31 -8.49
C VAL A 303 12.33 -3.14 -7.84
N TRP A 304 13.48 -2.54 -7.57
CA TRP A 304 14.64 -3.29 -7.11
C TRP A 304 15.52 -2.51 -6.12
N GLY A 305 16.53 -3.20 -5.59
CA GLY A 305 17.53 -2.59 -4.72
C GLY A 305 16.94 -2.10 -3.40
N MET A 306 17.37 -0.92 -2.94
CA MET A 306 16.95 -0.36 -1.65
C MET A 306 15.42 -0.19 -1.57
N THR A 307 14.77 0.26 -2.65
CA THR A 307 13.31 0.39 -2.70
C THR A 307 12.62 -0.94 -2.43
N ALA A 308 13.03 -2.01 -3.14
CA ALA A 308 12.47 -3.34 -2.96
C ALA A 308 12.74 -3.90 -1.56
N ARG A 309 13.93 -3.67 -1.00
CA ARG A 309 14.23 -4.09 0.38
C ARG A 309 13.34 -3.38 1.40
N ILE A 310 13.16 -2.06 1.29
CA ILE A 310 12.26 -1.31 2.16
C ILE A 310 10.82 -1.84 2.03
N LEU A 311 10.35 -2.18 0.82
CA LEU A 311 9.02 -2.76 0.61
C LEU A 311 8.85 -4.10 1.32
N VAL A 312 9.83 -5.00 1.21
CA VAL A 312 9.82 -6.30 1.90
C VAL A 312 9.79 -6.09 3.42
N ASP A 313 10.68 -5.26 3.96
CA ASP A 313 10.75 -4.99 5.40
C ASP A 313 9.46 -4.35 5.92
N ALA A 314 8.92 -3.37 5.19
CA ALA A 314 7.65 -2.73 5.51
C ALA A 314 6.49 -3.74 5.50
N ALA A 315 6.40 -4.59 4.47
CA ALA A 315 5.33 -5.58 4.36
C ALA A 315 5.43 -6.65 5.45
N ARG A 316 6.65 -7.07 5.83
CA ARG A 316 6.88 -8.00 6.94
C ARG A 316 6.34 -7.44 8.26
N ILE A 317 6.62 -6.17 8.55
CA ILE A 317 6.08 -5.47 9.73
C ILE A 317 4.56 -5.33 9.62
N ALA A 318 4.07 -4.90 8.46
CA ALA A 318 2.65 -4.66 8.21
C ALA A 318 1.82 -5.92 8.37
N TYR A 319 2.24 -7.05 7.82
CA TYR A 319 1.45 -8.28 7.82
C TYR A 319 1.87 -9.27 8.90
N ALA A 320 2.92 -8.98 9.66
CA ALA A 320 3.52 -9.87 10.65
C ALA A 320 3.81 -11.26 10.06
N GLN A 321 4.36 -11.27 8.85
CA GLN A 321 4.57 -12.46 8.04
C GLN A 321 5.91 -12.37 7.32
N GLU A 322 6.65 -13.47 7.30
CA GLU A 322 7.88 -13.59 6.52
C GLU A 322 7.59 -13.85 5.04
N PRO A 323 8.42 -13.35 4.11
CA PRO A 323 8.19 -13.53 2.69
C PRO A 323 8.40 -14.99 2.28
N GLY A 324 7.71 -15.44 1.23
CA GLY A 324 7.84 -16.77 0.63
C GLY A 324 9.15 -17.01 -0.14
N PHE A 325 10.20 -16.23 0.14
CA PHE A 325 11.48 -16.26 -0.54
C PHE A 325 12.63 -15.86 0.41
N GLU A 326 13.87 -16.08 -0.03
CA GLU A 326 15.06 -15.69 0.72
C GLU A 326 15.13 -14.17 0.95
N HIS A 327 15.45 -13.78 2.18
CA HIS A 327 15.51 -12.40 2.64
C HIS A 327 16.55 -12.27 3.75
N ASN A 328 16.96 -11.04 4.05
CA ASN A 328 17.75 -10.76 5.25
C ASN A 328 16.87 -10.83 6.49
N VAL A 329 17.39 -11.46 7.55
CA VAL A 329 16.67 -11.63 8.82
C VAL A 329 16.34 -10.27 9.47
N SER A 330 17.32 -9.36 9.49
CA SER A 330 17.18 -8.03 10.07
C SER A 330 16.43 -7.04 9.18
N PHE A 331 15.84 -6.02 9.80
CA PHE A 331 15.22 -4.89 9.11
C PHE A 331 16.23 -3.76 8.92
N GLY A 332 16.20 -3.10 7.76
CA GLY A 332 17.11 -2.01 7.43
C GLY A 332 18.59 -2.43 7.44
N ASP A 333 19.46 -1.42 7.51
CA ASP A 333 20.90 -1.54 7.34
C ASP A 333 21.68 -0.96 8.54
N GLU A 334 21.10 -0.96 9.75
CA GLU A 334 21.69 -0.30 10.94
C GLU A 334 23.13 -0.74 11.23
N GLU A 335 23.42 -2.04 11.15
CA GLU A 335 24.79 -2.56 11.34
C GLU A 335 25.76 -2.07 10.28
N ILE A 336 25.32 -2.02 9.02
CA ILE A 336 26.13 -1.55 7.88
C ILE A 336 26.38 -0.05 8.01
N ILE A 337 25.38 0.70 8.46
CA ILE A 337 25.49 2.13 8.75
C ILE A 337 26.47 2.38 9.90
N ALA A 338 26.34 1.65 11.01
CA ALA A 338 27.25 1.77 12.15
C ALA A 338 28.70 1.45 11.75
N HIS A 339 28.88 0.43 10.91
CA HIS A 339 30.19 0.12 10.36
C HIS A 339 30.73 1.25 9.46
N ALA A 340 29.91 1.81 8.57
CA ALA A 340 30.30 2.96 7.75
C ALA A 340 30.64 4.21 8.59
N ASP A 341 29.90 4.47 9.68
CA ASP A 341 30.21 5.53 10.64
C ASP A 341 31.58 5.32 11.30
N SER A 342 31.86 4.08 11.74
CA SER A 342 33.13 3.73 12.38
C SER A 342 34.35 3.92 11.47
N LEU A 343 34.17 3.80 10.15
CA LEU A 343 35.20 4.06 9.14
C LEU A 343 35.31 5.54 8.76
N GLY A 344 34.43 6.41 9.28
CA GLY A 344 34.39 7.83 8.94
C GLY A 344 33.75 8.14 7.59
N ASP A 345 33.12 7.16 6.92
CA ASP A 345 32.51 7.35 5.59
C ASP A 345 31.34 8.36 5.60
N LEU A 346 30.69 8.50 6.76
CA LEU A 346 29.51 9.34 6.97
C LEU A 346 29.84 10.77 7.43
N GLY A 347 31.11 11.07 7.73
CA GLY A 347 31.57 12.40 8.13
C GLY A 347 31.66 13.40 6.95
N GLU A 348 31.94 14.67 7.26
CA GLU A 348 32.29 15.66 6.24
C GLU A 348 33.69 15.35 5.66
N LYS A 349 33.76 15.07 4.36
CA LYS A 349 35.06 15.07 3.67
C LYS A 349 35.51 16.51 3.50
N ILE A 350 36.51 16.93 4.26
CA ILE A 350 37.23 18.19 4.00
C ILE A 350 37.79 18.08 2.58
N PRO A 351 37.49 19.02 1.66
CA PRO A 351 38.10 18.98 0.34
C PRO A 351 39.61 19.12 0.52
N GLU A 352 40.37 18.12 0.09
CA GLU A 352 41.83 18.27 -0.03
C GLU A 352 42.08 19.46 -0.96
N LYS A 353 42.68 20.53 -0.41
CA LYS A 353 43.24 21.61 -1.22
C LYS A 353 44.17 20.95 -2.23
N ARG A 354 43.82 21.01 -3.52
CA ARG A 354 44.79 20.79 -4.60
C ARG A 354 45.95 21.74 -4.31
N THR A 355 47.07 21.21 -3.84
CA THR A 355 48.33 21.93 -3.83
C THR A 355 48.64 22.24 -5.29
N GLU A 356 48.50 23.50 -5.67
CA GLU A 356 49.01 23.97 -6.95
C GLU A 356 50.49 23.60 -7.04
N PRO A 357 50.97 23.04 -8.16
CA PRO A 357 52.40 22.81 -8.32
C PRO A 357 53.11 24.15 -8.24
N GLY A 358 53.92 24.31 -7.19
CA GLY A 358 54.69 25.52 -6.95
C GLY A 358 55.49 25.90 -8.19
N ASP A 359 55.34 27.17 -8.56
CA ASP A 359 56.13 27.88 -9.57
C ASP A 359 57.63 27.68 -9.28
N ALA A 360 58.24 26.73 -9.99
CA ALA A 360 59.69 26.56 -10.02
C ALA A 360 60.28 27.54 -11.03
N SER A 361 60.22 28.82 -10.71
CA SER A 361 61.06 29.83 -11.33
C SER A 361 62.20 30.20 -10.38
N LYS A 362 63.44 30.06 -10.88
CA LYS A 362 64.75 30.47 -10.30
C LYS A 362 65.47 29.46 -9.40
N MET A 363 66.44 28.75 -10.00
CA MET A 363 67.84 28.78 -9.56
C MET A 363 68.76 28.35 -10.70
#